data_AF-A0A379GHI6-F1
#
_entry.id   AF-A0A379GHI6-F1
#
_cell.length_a   1.000
_cell.length_b   1.000
_cell.length_c   1.000
_cell.angle_alpha   90.00
_cell.angle_beta   90.00
_cell.angle_gamma   90.00
#
_symmetry.space_group_name_H-M   'P 1'
#
loop_
_entity.id
_entity.type
_entity.pdbx_description
1 polymer ?
#
loop_
_entity_poly.entity_id
_entity_poly.type
_entity_poly.pdbx_seq_one_letter_code
_entity_poly.pdbx_strand_id
1 'polypeptide(L)'
;MILALPIFVEEGLEDYQPIKSMPGVVRIPEKRLAYEIERIAKAGIKTVMTFGVSHHLDETGSDAWKSDGLVSRMSRICKDAVQK
;
A
#
# COMPACT_ATOMS: atom_id res chain seq x y z
N MET A 1 -15.33 -11.26 14.48
CA MET A 1 -14.67 -11.49 13.19
C MET A 1 -13.92 -10.23 12.81
N ILE A 2 -12.60 -10.30 12.61
CA ILE A 2 -11.78 -9.14 12.20
C ILE A 2 -11.70 -9.15 10.68
N LEU A 3 -11.94 -8.01 10.04
CA LEU A 3 -11.72 -7.81 8.61
C LEU A 3 -10.38 -7.10 8.41
N ALA A 4 -9.52 -7.66 7.57
CA ALA A 4 -8.30 -6.99 7.11
C ALA A 4 -8.42 -6.74 5.61
N LEU A 5 -8.34 -5.48 5.19
CA LEU A 5 -8.43 -5.10 3.78
C LEU A 5 -7.05 -5.23 3.12
N PRO A 6 -6.87 -6.13 2.13
CA PRO A 6 -5.66 -6.16 1.31
C PRO A 6 -5.61 -4.91 0.43
N ILE A 7 -4.49 -4.20 0.45
CA ILE A 7 -4.22 -3.07 -0.43
C ILE A 7 -2.92 -3.30 -1.20
N PHE A 8 -2.93 -2.96 -2.48
CA PHE A 8 -1.77 -3.09 -3.37
C PHE A 8 -1.21 -1.70 -3.63
N VAL A 9 0.07 -1.48 -3.35
CA VAL A 9 0.74 -0.19 -3.54
C VAL A 9 1.87 -0.39 -4.53
N GLU A 10 1.96 0.47 -5.53
CA GLU A 10 3.03 0.44 -6.53
C GLU A 10 3.81 1.76 -6.52
N GLU A 11 5.14 1.65 -6.43
CA GLU A 11 6.02 2.81 -6.53
C GLU A 11 6.13 3.27 -8.00
N GLY A 12 6.43 4.55 -8.23
CA GLY A 12 6.59 5.10 -9.59
C GLY A 12 5.29 5.18 -10.43
N LEU A 13 4.14 4.77 -9.90
CA LEU A 13 2.87 4.82 -10.59
C LEU A 13 2.27 6.24 -10.57
N GLU A 14 1.80 6.74 -11.72
CA GLU A 14 1.21 8.08 -11.84
C GLU A 14 -0.27 8.14 -11.42
N ASP A 15 -1.03 7.11 -11.73
CA ASP A 15 -2.46 7.01 -11.44
C ASP A 15 -2.86 5.56 -11.14
N TYR A 16 -4.03 5.35 -10.55
CA TYR A 16 -4.49 4.01 -10.14
C TYR A 16 -4.50 3.01 -11.30
N GLN A 17 -3.94 1.83 -11.07
CA GLN A 17 -3.81 0.80 -12.11
C GLN A 17 -4.69 -0.42 -11.79
N PRO A 18 -5.70 -0.75 -12.61
CA PRO A 18 -6.54 -1.93 -12.39
C PRO A 18 -5.76 -3.25 -12.46
N ILE A 19 -6.07 -4.17 -11.56
CA ILE A 19 -5.55 -5.55 -11.60
C ILE A 19 -6.50 -6.39 -12.45
N LYS A 20 -6.08 -6.75 -13.67
CA LYS A 20 -6.95 -7.43 -14.66
C LYS A 20 -7.60 -8.73 -14.15
N SER A 21 -6.88 -9.49 -13.32
CA SER A 21 -7.37 -10.75 -12.74
C SER A 21 -8.31 -10.55 -11.54
N MET A 22 -8.45 -9.33 -11.04
CA MET A 22 -9.24 -8.99 -9.85
C MET A 22 -10.15 -7.79 -10.15
N PRO A 23 -11.31 -8.00 -10.80
CA PRO A 23 -12.25 -6.93 -11.10
C PRO A 23 -12.63 -6.12 -9.85
N GLY A 24 -12.52 -4.80 -9.95
CA GLY A 24 -12.78 -3.88 -8.83
C GLY A 24 -11.58 -3.60 -7.91
N VAL A 25 -10.44 -4.29 -8.10
CA VAL A 25 -9.21 -4.05 -7.34
C VAL A 25 -8.22 -3.26 -8.19
N VAL A 26 -7.57 -2.29 -7.56
CA VAL A 26 -6.57 -1.42 -8.18
C VAL A 26 -5.28 -1.42 -7.38
N ARG A 27 -4.17 -1.14 -8.05
CA ARG A 27 -2.92 -0.74 -7.43
C ARG A 27 -2.96 0.75 -7.17
N ILE A 28 -2.65 1.11 -5.94
CA ILE A 28 -2.61 2.48 -5.45
C ILE A 28 -1.21 3.03 -5.74
N PRO A 29 -1.08 4.18 -6.42
CA PRO A 29 0.21 4.82 -6.56
C PRO A 29 0.70 5.26 -5.18
N GLU A 30 1.97 5.00 -4.84
CA GLU A 30 2.53 5.30 -3.51
C GLU A 30 2.23 6.73 -3.06
N LYS A 31 2.33 7.71 -3.97
CA LYS A 31 2.03 9.14 -3.71
C LYS A 31 0.59 9.43 -3.27
N ARG A 32 -0.37 8.53 -3.53
CA ARG A 32 -1.78 8.65 -3.10
C ARG A 32 -2.13 7.73 -1.93
N LEU A 33 -1.16 6.97 -1.39
CA LEU A 33 -1.43 6.01 -0.32
C LEU A 33 -2.03 6.66 0.93
N ALA A 34 -1.49 7.80 1.38
CA ALA A 34 -2.01 8.50 2.56
C ALA A 34 -3.51 8.83 2.43
N TYR A 35 -3.91 9.36 1.27
CA TYR A 35 -5.30 9.69 0.96
C TYR A 35 -6.22 8.45 0.99
N GLU A 36 -5.79 7.33 0.40
CA GLU A 36 -6.57 6.09 0.44
C GLU A 36 -6.69 5.53 1.86
N ILE A 37 -5.63 5.59 2.66
CA ILE A 37 -5.67 5.13 4.05
C ILE A 37 -6.64 5.96 4.89
N GLU A 38 -6.65 7.29 4.74
CA GLU A 38 -7.65 8.13 5.40
C GLU A 38 -9.08 7.77 4.99
N ARG A 39 -9.31 7.55 3.69
CA ARG A 39 -10.61 7.16 3.15
C ARG A 39 -11.06 5.80 3.69
N ILE A 40 -10.16 4.82 3.72
CA ILE A 40 -10.39 3.48 4.28
C ILE A 40 -10.74 3.57 5.78
N ALA A 41 -10.02 4.40 6.54
CA ALA A 41 -10.28 4.61 7.96
C ALA A 41 -11.64 5.30 8.19
N LYS A 42 -11.99 6.32 7.38
CA LYS A 42 -13.31 6.98 7.41
C LYS A 42 -14.46 6.02 7.09
N ALA A 43 -14.21 4.98 6.28
CA ALA A 43 -15.17 3.91 6.02
C ALA A 43 -15.32 2.90 7.18
N GLY A 44 -14.60 3.09 8.29
CA GLY A 44 -14.69 2.24 9.49
C GLY A 44 -13.81 0.98 9.46
N ILE A 45 -12.96 0.83 8.43
CA ILE A 45 -12.03 -0.29 8.33
C ILE A 45 -10.85 -0.04 9.28
N LYS A 46 -10.60 -1.01 10.17
CA LYS A 46 -9.61 -0.87 11.25
C LYS A 46 -8.24 -1.45 10.91
N THR A 47 -8.19 -2.34 9.91
CA THR A 47 -6.99 -3.11 9.60
C THR A 47 -6.80 -3.18 8.09
N VAL A 48 -5.59 -2.85 7.63
CA VAL A 48 -5.15 -3.03 6.25
C VAL A 48 -3.95 -3.97 6.20
N MET A 49 -3.80 -4.68 5.09
CA MET A 49 -2.65 -5.52 4.79
C MET A 49 -1.99 -5.00 3.52
N THR A 50 -0.76 -4.49 3.64
CA THR A 50 -0.03 -3.83 2.54
C THR A 50 0.74 -4.83 1.70
N PHE A 51 0.50 -4.80 0.39
CA PHE A 51 1.28 -5.54 -0.62
C PHE A 51 1.97 -4.53 -1.54
N GLY A 52 3.31 -4.49 -1.50
CA GLY A 52 4.11 -3.57 -2.32
C GLY A 52 4.50 -4.20 -3.66
N VAL A 53 4.35 -3.44 -4.73
CA VAL A 53 4.93 -3.73 -6.05
C VAL A 53 6.14 -2.82 -6.22
N SER A 54 7.32 -3.38 -5.93
CA SER A 54 8.61 -2.69 -6.02
C SER A 54 9.13 -2.73 -7.46
N HIS A 55 9.78 -1.65 -7.88
CA HIS A 55 10.56 -1.53 -9.11
C HIS A 55 12.05 -1.80 -8.87
N HIS A 56 12.46 -1.98 -7.62
CA HIS A 56 13.83 -2.27 -7.20
C HIS A 56 14.00 -3.76 -6.86
N LEU A 57 13.88 -4.61 -7.86
CA LEU A 57 14.00 -6.06 -7.69
C LEU A 57 15.46 -6.52 -7.76
N ASP A 58 15.84 -7.43 -6.86
CA ASP A 58 17.08 -8.19 -6.91
C ASP A 58 16.84 -9.64 -6.48
N GLU A 59 17.84 -10.50 -6.63
CA GLU A 59 17.74 -11.95 -6.35
C GLU A 59 17.34 -12.27 -4.90
N THR A 60 17.60 -11.35 -3.98
CA THR A 60 17.39 -11.55 -2.55
C THR A 60 16.16 -10.79 -2.02
N GLY A 61 15.61 -9.86 -2.79
CA GLY A 61 14.55 -8.95 -2.37
C GLY A 61 15.02 -7.88 -1.40
N SER A 62 16.21 -7.30 -1.59
CA SER A 62 16.81 -6.42 -0.57
C SER A 62 15.98 -5.18 -0.21
N ASP A 63 15.15 -4.69 -1.14
CA ASP A 63 14.21 -3.59 -0.89
C ASP A 63 13.22 -3.89 0.24
N ALA A 64 12.86 -5.16 0.44
CA ALA A 64 11.86 -5.53 1.45
C ALA A 64 12.33 -5.28 2.90
N TRP A 65 13.64 -5.33 3.18
CA TRP A 65 14.20 -5.11 4.52
C TRP A 65 14.99 -3.80 4.65
N LYS A 66 15.13 -3.01 3.58
CA LYS A 66 15.73 -1.68 3.65
C LYS A 66 14.90 -0.78 4.55
N SER A 67 15.58 0.03 5.38
CA SER A 67 14.93 1.00 6.28
C SER A 67 14.08 2.02 5.53
N ASP A 68 14.44 2.32 4.28
CA ASP A 68 13.77 3.22 3.35
C ASP A 68 13.13 2.49 2.15
N GLY A 69 13.10 1.16 2.16
CA GLY A 69 12.47 0.35 1.12
C GLY A 69 10.93 0.43 1.15
N LEU A 70 10.29 -0.09 0.11
CA LEU A 70 8.85 0.11 -0.12
C LEU A 70 8.00 -0.37 1.07
N VAL A 71 8.34 -1.50 1.69
CA VAL A 71 7.64 -2.04 2.88
C VAL A 71 7.66 -1.05 4.05
N SER A 72 8.83 -0.49 4.32
CA SER A 72 9.05 0.48 5.40
C SER A 72 8.32 1.80 5.12
N ARG A 73 8.35 2.29 3.87
CA ARG A 73 7.65 3.53 3.46
C ARG A 73 6.13 3.39 3.53
N MET A 74 5.57 2.31 2.98
CA MET A 74 4.13 2.04 3.08
C MET A 74 3.66 2.02 4.53
N SER A 75 4.39 1.31 5.41
CA SER A 75 4.02 1.19 6.82
C SER A 75 4.03 2.54 7.53
N ARG A 76 5.06 3.39 7.29
CA ARG A 76 5.12 4.75 7.83
C ARG A 76 3.97 5.63 7.33
N ILE A 77 3.76 5.69 6.01
CA ILE A 77 2.68 6.48 5.42
C ILE A 77 1.32 6.07 6.00
N CYS A 78 1.04 4.76 6.06
CA CYS A 78 -0.19 4.25 6.65
C CYS A 78 -0.34 4.65 8.11
N LYS A 79 0.74 4.70 8.88
CA LYS A 79 0.67 5.06 10.30
C LYS A 79 0.49 6.55 10.50
N ASP A 80 1.23 7.37 9.78
CA ASP A 80 1.18 8.82 9.90
C ASP A 80 -0.16 9.40 9.41
N ALA A 81 -0.76 8.81 8.37
CA ALA A 81 -2.03 9.28 7.81
C ALA A 81 -3.25 9.13 8.74
N VAL A 82 -3.21 8.19 9.69
CA VAL A 82 -4.34 7.91 10.60
C VAL A 82 -3.92 7.88 12.06
N GLN A 83 -2.80 8.52 12.39
CA GLN A 83 -2.36 8.69 13.77
C GLN A 83 -3.48 9.36 14.58
N LYS A 84 -3.90 8.68 15.65
CA LYS A 84 -4.76 9.20 16.71
C LYS A 84 -3.90 9.82 17.79
#